data_AF-A0AAN0IUK9-F1
#
_entry.id   AF-A0AAN0IUK9-F1
#
_cell.length_a   1.000
_cell.length_b   1.000
_cell.length_c   1.000
_cell.angle_alpha   90.00
_cell.angle_beta   90.00
_cell.angle_gamma   90.00
#
_symmetry.space_group_name_H-M   'P 1'
#
loop_
_entity.id
_entity.type
_entity.pdbx_description
1 polymer ?
#
loop_
_entity_poly.entity_id
_entity_poly.type
_entity_poly.pdbx_seq_one_letter_code
_entity_poly.pdbx_strand_id
1 'polypeptide(L)'
;MEAGAYTAGKRHHSSTDEDTEDASEPELFKMDGPEGSQGSSSYKEKIAILEEHLKQVNEGTFPEYVRRLQELKELRDKRIFMAEIFKEYELNAAKEEYDRERSQAILECETKRSDLKDNLLMELQEKKKTVENLRSSMEITTGAYLFEPKMMVTRKLRRRNYESLPLPEKRRRSSPFFSTLVYELDENDIEEDLKYICKGKTTPVSSLVSGRPTVSAPAPSLTVASPEVVYDVRVEDGKLHYEGKSYGKNQHVIVESKERGSEAAVISSISHSEIIVKLLPEHAKLRIYLSHLSRGRYIIRKKNS
;
A
#
# COMPACT_ATOMS: atom_id res chain seq x y z
N MET A 1 -60.01 -14.98 -9.46
CA MET A 1 -59.70 -13.60 -9.92
C MET A 1 -58.23 -13.62 -10.28
N GLU A 2 -57.75 -13.41 -11.50
CA GLU A 2 -58.32 -13.05 -12.79
C GLU A 2 -57.23 -13.41 -13.82
N ALA A 3 -57.63 -13.85 -15.00
CA ALA A 3 -56.76 -14.35 -16.05
C ALA A 3 -56.34 -13.21 -16.99
N GLY A 4 -55.07 -13.15 -17.39
CA GLY A 4 -54.54 -12.21 -18.37
C GLY A 4 -54.44 -12.87 -19.75
N ALA A 5 -55.18 -12.32 -20.71
CA ALA A 5 -55.54 -12.91 -21.99
C ALA A 5 -54.54 -12.68 -23.15
N TYR A 6 -54.72 -13.51 -24.18
CA TYR A 6 -54.10 -13.53 -25.51
C TYR A 6 -54.48 -12.34 -26.40
N THR A 7 -53.55 -11.88 -27.27
CA THR A 7 -53.81 -11.33 -28.63
C THR A 7 -52.52 -11.54 -29.47
N ALA A 8 -52.46 -12.37 -30.53
CA ALA A 8 -53.09 -12.36 -31.86
C ALA A 8 -52.46 -11.36 -32.86
N GLY A 9 -51.38 -11.77 -33.54
CA GLY A 9 -50.79 -11.10 -34.71
C GLY A 9 -51.30 -11.71 -36.03
N LYS A 10 -51.70 -10.83 -36.96
CA LYS A 10 -52.39 -11.10 -38.24
C LYS A 10 -51.60 -11.91 -39.26
N ARG A 11 -52.34 -12.73 -40.02
CA ARG A 11 -51.97 -13.39 -41.29
C ARG A 11 -51.98 -12.42 -42.47
N HIS A 12 -51.10 -12.65 -43.45
CA HIS A 12 -51.33 -12.32 -44.86
C HIS A 12 -51.04 -13.56 -45.71
N HIS A 13 -51.98 -13.90 -46.60
CA HIS A 13 -51.92 -14.95 -47.62
C HIS A 13 -51.93 -14.29 -49.01
N SER A 14 -51.08 -14.76 -49.93
CA SER A 14 -51.30 -14.83 -51.39
C SER A 14 -50.21 -15.75 -51.96
N SER A 15 -50.48 -17.04 -52.18
CA SER A 15 -50.91 -17.65 -53.46
C SER A 15 -49.89 -17.47 -54.59
N THR A 16 -49.18 -18.54 -54.95
CA THR A 16 -49.12 -19.08 -56.31
C THR A 16 -48.55 -20.49 -56.25
N ASP A 17 -49.26 -21.34 -56.96
CA ASP A 17 -49.20 -22.78 -57.13
C ASP A 17 -48.34 -23.09 -58.37
N GLU A 18 -47.33 -23.94 -58.25
CA GLU A 18 -46.77 -24.68 -59.40
C GLU A 18 -46.41 -26.09 -58.95
N ASP A 19 -47.22 -27.03 -59.43
CA ASP A 19 -47.03 -28.47 -59.40
C ASP A 19 -45.73 -28.89 -60.08
N THR A 20 -44.91 -29.68 -59.39
CA THR A 20 -44.06 -30.70 -60.04
C THR A 20 -43.94 -31.87 -59.06
N GLU A 21 -44.83 -32.83 -59.25
CA GLU A 21 -44.78 -34.17 -58.66
C GLU A 21 -43.57 -34.97 -59.18
N ASP A 22 -43.15 -35.91 -58.34
CA ASP A 22 -42.44 -37.16 -58.68
C ASP A 22 -40.90 -37.12 -58.75
N ALA A 23 -40.25 -37.64 -57.69
CA ALA A 23 -39.27 -38.73 -57.79
C ALA A 23 -38.66 -39.09 -56.42
N SER A 24 -39.16 -40.19 -55.86
CA SER A 24 -38.40 -41.26 -55.21
C SER A 24 -37.73 -41.04 -53.84
N GLU A 25 -38.15 -41.91 -52.92
CA GLU A 25 -37.52 -42.29 -51.65
C GLU A 25 -35.99 -42.45 -51.78
N PRO A 26 -35.19 -42.05 -50.78
CA PRO A 26 -33.82 -42.52 -50.72
C PRO A 26 -33.88 -44.00 -50.36
N GLU A 27 -33.69 -44.87 -51.35
CA GLU A 27 -33.37 -46.27 -51.12
C GLU A 27 -32.33 -46.35 -50.00
N LEU A 28 -32.73 -46.96 -48.88
CA LEU A 28 -31.82 -47.49 -47.88
C LEU A 28 -30.96 -48.53 -48.58
N PHE A 29 -29.88 -48.07 -49.19
CA PHE A 29 -28.80 -48.89 -49.71
C PHE A 29 -28.26 -49.66 -48.51
N LYS A 30 -28.79 -50.86 -48.28
CA LYS A 30 -28.15 -51.87 -47.44
C LYS A 30 -26.87 -52.23 -48.15
N MET A 31 -25.83 -51.44 -47.88
CA MET A 31 -24.48 -51.81 -48.23
C MET A 31 -24.07 -52.92 -47.26
N ASP A 32 -24.57 -54.13 -47.50
CA ASP A 32 -24.09 -55.39 -46.92
C ASP A 32 -22.76 -55.75 -47.62
N GLY A 33 -21.79 -54.83 -47.50
CA GLY A 33 -20.38 -55.11 -47.74
C GLY A 33 -19.71 -55.43 -46.40
N PRO A 34 -18.80 -56.43 -46.33
CA PRO A 34 -18.16 -56.83 -45.07
C PRO A 34 -17.37 -55.70 -44.37
N GLU A 35 -17.09 -54.59 -45.08
CA GLU A 35 -16.41 -53.40 -44.53
C GLU A 35 -17.35 -52.39 -43.83
N GLY A 36 -18.63 -52.30 -44.21
CA GLY A 36 -19.60 -51.41 -43.53
C GLY A 36 -20.04 -51.93 -42.16
N SER A 37 -19.99 -53.25 -41.99
CA SER A 37 -20.34 -53.93 -40.73
C SER A 37 -19.25 -53.79 -39.66
N GLN A 38 -17.97 -53.73 -40.07
CA GLN A 38 -16.85 -53.50 -39.14
C GLN A 38 -16.90 -52.10 -38.52
N GLY A 39 -17.18 -51.05 -39.31
CA GLY A 39 -17.33 -49.69 -38.79
C GLY A 39 -18.47 -49.58 -37.77
N SER A 40 -19.64 -50.13 -38.08
CA SER A 40 -20.81 -50.20 -37.18
C SER A 40 -20.51 -50.88 -35.85
N SER A 41 -19.75 -51.99 -35.88
CA SER A 41 -19.33 -52.69 -34.66
C SER A 41 -18.39 -51.85 -33.79
N SER A 42 -17.41 -51.17 -34.40
CA SER A 42 -16.48 -50.29 -33.68
C SER A 42 -17.17 -49.06 -33.06
N TYR A 43 -18.22 -48.53 -33.70
CA TYR A 43 -19.01 -47.43 -33.11
C TYR A 43 -19.83 -47.89 -31.91
N LYS A 44 -20.44 -49.08 -31.97
CA LYS A 44 -21.17 -49.67 -30.84
C LYS A 44 -20.24 -49.95 -29.65
N GLU A 45 -19.04 -50.45 -29.90
CA GLU A 45 -18.02 -50.68 -28.88
C GLU A 45 -17.56 -49.37 -28.22
N LYS A 46 -17.35 -48.31 -29.01
CA LYS A 46 -17.03 -46.96 -28.48
C LYS A 46 -18.16 -46.42 -27.60
N ILE A 47 -19.42 -46.61 -28.00
CA ILE A 47 -20.58 -46.20 -27.20
C ILE A 47 -20.62 -46.96 -25.88
N ALA A 48 -20.42 -48.29 -25.89
CA ALA A 48 -20.39 -49.10 -24.68
C ALA A 48 -19.27 -48.69 -23.70
N ILE A 49 -18.07 -48.38 -24.22
CA ILE A 49 -16.96 -47.86 -23.41
C ILE A 49 -17.32 -46.50 -22.79
N LEU A 50 -17.94 -45.61 -23.57
CA LEU A 50 -18.37 -44.29 -23.06
C LEU A 50 -19.48 -44.41 -22.02
N GLU A 51 -20.44 -45.31 -22.22
CA GLU A 51 -21.51 -45.61 -21.24
C GLU A 51 -20.92 -46.19 -19.95
N GLU A 52 -19.93 -47.07 -20.05
CA GLU A 52 -19.23 -47.63 -18.89
C GLU A 52 -18.41 -46.57 -18.15
N HIS A 53 -17.68 -45.70 -18.87
CA HIS A 53 -17.00 -44.56 -18.25
C HIS A 53 -17.99 -43.59 -17.58
N LEU A 54 -19.14 -43.32 -18.20
CA LEU A 54 -20.21 -42.50 -17.60
C LEU A 54 -20.74 -43.12 -16.32
N LYS A 55 -20.96 -44.44 -16.32
CA LYS A 55 -21.36 -45.19 -15.12
C LYS A 55 -20.29 -45.11 -14.03
N GLN A 56 -19.02 -45.33 -14.37
CA GLN A 56 -17.89 -45.20 -13.42
C GLN A 56 -17.74 -43.78 -12.87
N VAL A 57 -18.01 -42.74 -13.67
CA VAL A 57 -18.00 -41.35 -13.19
C VAL A 57 -19.16 -41.11 -12.22
N ASN A 58 -20.36 -41.58 -12.55
CA ASN A 58 -21.54 -41.45 -11.68
C ASN A 58 -21.38 -42.23 -10.36
N GLU A 59 -20.71 -43.39 -10.40
CA GLU A 59 -20.37 -44.18 -9.22
C GLU A 59 -19.13 -43.64 -8.48
N GLY A 60 -18.45 -42.63 -9.03
CA GLY A 60 -17.27 -42.00 -8.44
C GLY A 60 -16.01 -42.88 -8.45
N THR A 61 -15.99 -43.97 -9.23
CA THR A 61 -14.89 -44.92 -9.35
C THR A 61 -13.97 -44.64 -10.55
N PHE A 62 -14.35 -43.71 -11.42
CA PHE A 62 -13.54 -43.35 -12.59
C PHE A 62 -12.13 -42.87 -12.20
N PRO A 63 -11.04 -43.50 -12.70
CA PRO A 63 -9.68 -43.27 -12.21
C PRO A 63 -9.20 -41.80 -12.26
N GLU A 64 -9.48 -41.09 -13.35
CA GLU A 64 -9.11 -39.67 -13.49
C GLU A 64 -9.88 -38.76 -12.53
N TYR A 65 -11.15 -39.07 -12.26
CA TYR A 65 -11.96 -38.34 -11.28
C TYR A 65 -11.40 -38.54 -9.88
N VAL A 66 -11.11 -39.79 -9.49
CA VAL A 66 -10.53 -40.14 -8.19
C VAL A 66 -9.17 -39.47 -8.01
N ARG A 67 -8.31 -39.53 -9.03
CA ARG A 67 -7.00 -38.84 -9.04
C ARG A 67 -7.18 -37.34 -8.79
N ARG A 68 -8.10 -36.69 -9.52
CA ARG A 68 -8.32 -35.25 -9.37
C ARG A 68 -8.88 -34.89 -7.99
N LEU A 69 -9.75 -35.72 -7.45
CA LEU A 69 -10.31 -35.55 -6.12
C LEU A 69 -9.23 -35.69 -5.03
N GLN A 70 -8.29 -36.61 -5.19
CA GLN A 70 -7.13 -36.76 -4.30
C GLN A 70 -6.22 -35.52 -4.33
N GLU A 71 -5.91 -35.00 -5.53
CA GLU A 71 -5.12 -33.76 -5.67
C GLU A 71 -5.79 -32.56 -4.99
N LEU A 72 -7.12 -32.45 -5.09
CA LEU A 72 -7.88 -31.40 -4.42
C LEU A 72 -7.86 -31.55 -2.89
N LYS A 73 -7.93 -32.78 -2.37
CA LYS A 73 -7.78 -33.05 -0.93
C LYS A 73 -6.40 -32.64 -0.43
N GLU A 74 -5.34 -33.06 -1.13
CA GLU A 74 -3.97 -32.68 -0.76
C GLU A 74 -3.77 -31.16 -0.80
N LEU A 75 -4.33 -30.48 -1.80
CA LEU A 75 -4.25 -29.02 -1.89
C LEU A 75 -5.00 -28.35 -0.73
N ARG A 76 -6.19 -28.84 -0.38
CA ARG A 76 -6.94 -28.36 0.79
C ARG A 76 -6.12 -28.54 2.06
N ASP A 77 -5.56 -29.72 2.27
CA ASP A 77 -4.82 -30.05 3.50
C ASP A 77 -3.54 -29.21 3.61
N LYS A 78 -2.82 -29.02 2.50
CA LYS A 78 -1.69 -28.08 2.43
C LYS A 78 -2.12 -26.64 2.76
N ARG A 79 -3.28 -26.21 2.27
CA ARG A 79 -3.79 -24.85 2.53
C ARG A 79 -4.16 -24.66 4.00
N ILE A 80 -4.80 -25.65 4.61
CA ILE A 80 -5.15 -25.62 6.04
C ILE A 80 -3.87 -25.57 6.87
N PHE A 81 -2.91 -26.46 6.57
CA PHE A 81 -1.62 -26.50 7.26
C PHE A 81 -0.87 -25.16 7.18
N MET A 82 -0.80 -24.56 5.99
CA MET A 82 -0.17 -23.24 5.83
C MET A 82 -0.91 -22.15 6.60
N ALA A 83 -2.25 -22.20 6.65
CA ALA A 83 -3.04 -21.24 7.41
C ALA A 83 -2.84 -21.38 8.93
N GLU A 84 -2.68 -22.61 9.43
CA GLU A 84 -2.36 -22.88 10.83
C GLU A 84 -0.99 -22.34 11.23
N ILE A 85 0.05 -22.62 10.43
CA ILE A 85 1.39 -22.08 10.64
C ILE A 85 1.35 -20.54 10.62
N PHE A 86 0.66 -19.96 9.65
CA PHE A 86 0.57 -18.50 9.53
C PHE A 86 -0.13 -17.89 10.75
N LYS A 87 -1.23 -18.51 11.22
CA LYS A 87 -1.93 -18.08 12.44
C LYS A 87 -1.00 -18.13 13.66
N GLU A 88 -0.24 -19.21 13.83
CA GLU A 88 0.70 -19.34 14.96
C GLU A 88 1.82 -18.30 14.89
N TYR A 89 2.35 -18.04 13.69
CA TYR A 89 3.34 -17.00 13.46
C TYR A 89 2.81 -15.61 13.84
N GLU A 90 1.62 -15.25 13.36
CA GLU A 90 0.99 -13.96 13.68
C GLU A 90 0.71 -13.81 15.17
N LEU A 91 0.25 -14.87 15.84
CA LEU A 91 0.04 -14.86 17.29
C LEU A 91 1.34 -14.67 18.07
N ASN A 92 2.42 -15.33 17.65
CA ASN A 92 3.73 -15.18 18.28
C ASN A 92 4.30 -13.77 18.04
N ALA A 93 4.19 -13.23 16.83
CA ALA A 93 4.61 -11.87 16.52
C ALA A 93 3.87 -10.84 17.38
N ALA A 94 2.54 -10.96 17.48
CA ALA A 94 1.73 -10.08 18.33
C ALA A 94 2.10 -10.19 19.81
N LYS A 95 2.40 -11.41 20.29
CA LYS A 95 2.86 -11.62 21.66
C LYS A 95 4.23 -10.99 21.93
N GLU A 96 5.19 -11.17 21.02
CA GLU A 96 6.51 -10.56 21.14
C GLU A 96 6.46 -9.03 21.12
N GLU A 97 5.60 -8.46 20.29
CA GLU A 97 5.36 -7.01 20.26
C GLU A 97 4.76 -6.52 21.58
N TYR A 98 3.74 -7.22 22.11
CA TYR A 98 3.17 -6.92 23.41
C TYR A 98 4.21 -6.98 24.54
N ASP A 99 5.03 -8.04 24.58
CA ASP A 99 6.04 -8.22 25.63
C ASP A 99 7.12 -7.13 25.52
N ARG A 100 7.54 -6.78 24.30
CA ARG A 100 8.51 -5.70 24.05
C ARG A 100 7.97 -4.34 24.51
N GLU A 101 6.75 -4.00 24.11
CA GLU A 101 6.10 -2.73 24.48
C GLU A 101 5.91 -2.64 25.99
N ARG A 102 5.46 -3.73 26.62
CA ARG A 102 5.31 -3.81 28.07
C ARG A 102 6.63 -3.60 28.80
N SER A 103 7.69 -4.27 28.37
CA SER A 103 9.03 -4.10 28.95
C SER A 103 9.56 -2.68 28.76
N GLN A 104 9.34 -2.08 27.59
CA GLN A 104 9.72 -0.71 27.31
C GLN A 104 8.96 0.30 28.18
N ALA A 105 7.65 0.14 28.34
CA ALA A 105 6.84 0.99 29.20
C ALA A 105 7.25 0.91 30.68
N ILE A 106 7.61 -0.30 31.15
CA ILE A 106 8.14 -0.48 32.51
C ILE A 106 9.47 0.26 32.66
N LEU A 107 10.42 0.05 31.74
CA LEU A 107 11.72 0.70 31.77
C LEU A 107 11.58 2.23 31.73
N GLU A 108 10.75 2.76 30.84
CA GLU A 108 10.50 4.20 30.73
C GLU A 108 9.90 4.78 32.03
N CYS A 109 8.96 4.07 32.66
CA CYS A 109 8.40 4.47 33.94
C CYS A 109 9.47 4.51 35.03
N GLU A 110 10.35 3.51 35.08
CA GLU A 110 11.44 3.45 36.05
C GLU A 110 12.48 4.55 35.83
N THR A 111 12.85 4.81 34.57
CA THR A 111 13.75 5.90 34.17
C THR A 111 13.16 7.24 34.59
N LYS A 112 11.92 7.56 34.21
CA LYS A 112 11.25 8.82 34.61
C LYS A 112 11.18 8.98 36.12
N ARG A 113 10.91 7.89 36.84
CA ARG A 113 10.91 7.90 38.31
C ARG A 113 12.30 8.20 38.88
N SER A 114 13.37 7.70 38.27
CA SER A 114 14.75 8.02 38.65
C SER A 114 15.06 9.48 38.35
N ASP A 115 14.79 9.94 37.12
CA ASP A 115 15.07 11.30 36.67
C ASP A 115 14.37 12.33 37.56
N LEU A 116 13.13 12.09 37.97
CA LEU A 116 12.42 12.97 38.91
C LEU A 116 13.10 13.06 40.27
N LYS A 117 13.62 11.95 40.79
CA LYS A 117 14.37 11.95 42.06
C LYS A 117 15.68 12.70 41.92
N ASP A 118 16.41 12.50 40.82
CA ASP A 118 17.69 13.16 40.57
C ASP A 118 17.51 14.66 40.35
N ASN A 119 16.47 15.06 39.62
CA ASN A 119 16.09 16.47 39.44
C ASN A 119 15.73 17.14 40.77
N LEU A 120 14.94 16.47 41.62
CA LEU A 120 14.60 16.99 42.94
C LEU A 120 15.85 17.11 43.83
N LEU A 121 16.73 16.12 43.79
CA LEU A 121 17.99 16.16 44.53
C LEU A 121 18.87 17.33 44.08
N MET A 122 18.99 17.53 42.76
CA MET A 122 19.73 18.64 42.17
C MET A 122 19.15 20.01 42.58
N GLU A 123 17.82 20.17 42.54
CA GLU A 123 17.16 21.41 42.97
C GLU A 123 17.40 21.71 44.45
N LEU A 124 17.35 20.68 45.30
CA LEU A 124 17.65 20.82 46.73
C LEU A 124 19.12 21.18 46.98
N GLN A 125 20.05 20.60 46.22
CA GLN A 125 21.47 20.94 46.29
C GLN A 125 21.74 22.39 45.82
N GLU A 126 21.08 22.84 44.76
CA GLU A 126 21.19 24.22 44.28
C GLU A 126 20.59 25.22 45.28
N LYS A 127 19.44 24.90 45.88
CA LYS A 127 18.85 25.70 46.96
C LYS A 127 19.78 25.80 48.15
N LYS A 128 20.38 24.68 48.59
CA LYS A 128 21.39 24.66 49.65
C LYS A 128 22.57 25.57 49.30
N LYS A 129 23.16 25.42 48.11
CA LYS A 129 24.26 26.26 47.62
C LYS A 129 23.88 27.74 47.58
N THR A 130 22.67 28.06 47.15
CA THR A 130 22.15 29.44 47.11
C THR A 130 22.05 30.03 48.52
N VAL A 131 21.53 29.27 49.48
CA VAL A 131 21.48 29.69 50.89
C VAL A 131 22.89 29.89 51.46
N GLU A 132 23.81 28.99 51.18
CA GLU A 132 25.21 29.11 51.60
C GLU A 132 25.89 30.34 50.99
N ASN A 133 25.66 30.61 49.70
CA ASN A 133 26.16 31.81 49.02
C ASN A 133 25.56 33.10 49.60
N LEU A 134 24.25 33.14 49.87
CA LEU A 134 23.58 34.29 50.48
C LEU A 134 24.10 34.53 51.90
N ARG A 135 24.31 33.47 52.68
CA ARG A 135 24.92 33.54 54.01
C ARG A 135 26.33 34.10 53.95
N SER A 136 27.19 33.56 53.08
CA SER A 136 28.57 34.04 52.91
C SER A 136 28.60 35.51 52.44
N SER A 137 27.74 35.88 51.50
CA SER A 137 27.59 37.28 51.05
C SER A 137 27.17 38.20 52.19
N MET A 138 26.23 37.78 53.04
CA MET A 138 25.79 38.53 54.22
C MET A 138 26.91 38.66 55.26
N GLU A 139 27.69 37.61 55.52
CA GLU A 139 28.83 37.65 56.45
C GLU A 139 29.91 38.66 55.98
N ILE A 140 30.24 38.67 54.68
CA ILE A 140 31.18 39.64 54.09
C ILE A 140 30.65 41.06 54.18
N THR A 141 29.37 41.24 53.82
CA THR A 141 28.68 42.53 53.79
C THR A 141 28.56 43.13 55.21
N THR A 142 28.16 42.31 56.19
CA THR A 142 28.06 42.69 57.60
C THR A 142 29.44 42.98 58.22
N GLY A 143 30.45 42.17 57.90
CA GLY A 143 31.84 42.41 58.30
C GLY A 143 32.41 43.73 57.76
N ALA A 144 32.03 44.12 56.54
CA ALA A 144 32.43 45.40 55.95
C ALA A 144 31.80 46.61 56.67
N TYR A 145 30.52 46.53 57.07
CA TYR A 145 29.87 47.62 57.83
C TYR A 145 30.35 47.72 59.28
N LEU A 146 30.80 46.62 59.88
CA LEU A 146 31.37 46.59 61.22
C LEU A 146 32.79 47.16 61.28
N PHE A 147 33.56 47.06 60.20
CA PHE A 147 34.94 47.55 60.16
C PHE A 147 35.09 48.98 59.63
N GLU A 148 34.08 49.53 58.93
CA GLU A 148 34.10 50.94 58.55
C GLU A 148 32.67 51.50 58.35
N PRO A 149 32.14 52.30 59.29
CA PRO A 149 30.89 53.03 59.10
C PRO A 149 31.13 54.21 58.15
N LYS A 150 31.32 53.94 56.85
CA LYS A 150 31.23 55.02 55.86
C LYS A 150 29.77 55.39 55.69
N MET A 151 29.34 56.40 56.45
CA MET A 151 28.05 57.06 56.32
C MET A 151 27.78 57.33 54.83
N MET A 152 26.73 56.72 54.29
CA MET A 152 26.29 56.96 52.92
C MET A 152 25.76 58.40 52.83
N VAL A 153 26.63 59.34 52.42
CA VAL A 153 26.26 60.75 52.25
C VAL A 153 25.25 60.85 51.11
N THR A 154 23.98 61.01 51.45
CA THR A 154 22.92 61.29 50.48
C THR A 154 23.03 62.75 50.02
N ARG A 155 23.72 62.98 48.91
CA ARG A 155 23.73 64.30 48.25
C ARG A 155 22.35 64.55 47.63
N LYS A 156 21.64 65.56 48.14
CA LYS A 156 20.33 66.02 47.64
C LYS A 156 20.42 66.31 46.14
N LEU A 157 19.58 65.65 45.33
CA LEU A 157 19.44 65.94 43.90
C LEU A 157 18.79 67.33 43.72
N ARG A 158 19.46 68.25 43.03
CA ARG A 158 18.80 69.45 42.48
C ARG A 158 18.03 69.04 41.24
N ARG A 159 16.73 69.33 41.23
CA ARG A 159 15.85 69.13 40.06
C ARG A 159 16.26 70.10 38.95
N ARG A 160 16.63 69.59 37.77
CA ARG A 160 16.59 70.36 36.52
C ARG A 160 15.27 70.08 35.83
N ASN A 161 14.58 71.17 35.50
CA ASN A 161 13.36 71.19 34.73
C ASN A 161 13.73 70.96 33.26
N TYR A 162 13.17 69.92 32.66
CA TYR A 162 13.16 69.58 31.23
C TYR A 162 14.50 69.64 30.46
N GLU A 163 15.18 68.50 30.41
CA GLU A 163 15.87 68.06 29.20
C GLU A 163 15.38 66.63 28.94
N SER A 164 14.79 66.44 27.77
CA SER A 164 14.04 65.28 27.29
C SER A 164 14.65 63.94 27.71
N LEU A 165 13.81 63.09 28.34
CA LEU A 165 14.09 61.67 28.52
C LEU A 165 14.50 61.06 27.17
N PRO A 166 15.69 60.45 27.03
CA PRO A 166 15.83 59.41 26.03
C PRO A 166 14.88 58.30 26.52
N LEU A 167 13.86 57.99 25.72
CA LEU A 167 13.12 56.75 25.91
C LEU A 167 14.16 55.64 26.12
N PRO A 168 14.01 54.77 27.13
CA PRO A 168 14.75 53.53 27.13
C PRO A 168 14.28 52.76 25.91
N GLU A 169 15.05 52.88 24.84
CA GLU A 169 15.15 51.93 23.77
C GLU A 169 15.22 50.56 24.45
N LYS A 170 14.16 49.77 24.29
CA LYS A 170 14.06 48.40 24.79
C LYS A 170 15.17 47.61 24.13
N ARG A 171 16.37 47.70 24.70
CA ARG A 171 17.51 46.88 24.34
C ARG A 171 17.18 45.48 24.81
N ARG A 172 16.59 44.74 23.88
CA ARG A 172 16.48 43.29 23.81
C ARG A 172 17.64 42.65 24.57
N ARG A 173 17.37 42.20 25.79
CA ARG A 173 17.99 40.97 26.29
C ARG A 173 16.84 39.97 26.34
N SER A 174 16.81 39.12 25.32
CA SER A 174 16.04 37.88 25.32
C SER A 174 16.49 37.09 26.55
N SER A 175 15.61 37.04 27.54
CA SER A 175 15.68 36.08 28.63
C SER A 175 15.72 34.67 28.02
N PRO A 176 16.65 33.78 28.44
CA PRO A 176 16.67 32.40 27.97
C PRO A 176 15.55 31.54 28.59
N PHE A 177 14.62 32.14 29.34
CA PHE A 177 13.61 31.43 30.14
C PHE A 177 12.17 31.56 29.63
N PHE A 178 11.94 32.11 28.45
CA PHE A 178 10.67 31.91 27.75
C PHE A 178 10.92 30.89 26.64
N SER A 179 10.85 29.62 27.02
CA SER A 179 10.41 28.57 26.11
C SER A 179 9.03 28.96 25.60
N THR A 180 9.03 29.75 24.53
CA THR A 180 7.91 29.75 23.60
C THR A 180 7.81 28.29 23.22
N LEU A 181 6.76 27.60 23.68
CA LEU A 181 6.47 26.25 23.21
C LEU A 181 6.41 26.35 21.70
N VAL A 182 7.47 25.88 21.04
CA VAL A 182 7.51 25.77 19.59
C VAL A 182 6.60 24.57 19.32
N TYR A 183 5.35 24.87 18.99
CA TYR A 183 4.36 23.90 18.54
C TYR A 183 4.60 23.47 17.09
N GLU A 184 5.64 24.02 16.46
CA GLU A 184 6.08 23.64 15.13
C GLU A 184 7.02 22.44 15.28
N LEU A 185 6.73 21.37 14.55
CA LEU A 185 7.64 20.25 14.41
C LEU A 185 8.88 20.70 13.64
N ASP A 186 10.03 20.08 13.92
CA ASP A 186 11.25 20.33 13.13
C ASP A 186 11.00 19.95 11.66
N GLU A 187 11.58 20.70 10.72
CA GLU A 187 11.39 20.48 9.28
C GLU A 187 11.74 19.03 8.87
N ASN A 188 12.70 18.41 9.55
CA ASN A 188 13.06 17.01 9.33
C ASN A 188 11.94 16.03 9.73
N ASP A 189 11.27 16.25 10.85
CA ASP A 189 10.17 15.41 11.32
C ASP A 189 8.96 15.56 10.38
N ILE A 190 8.70 16.80 9.92
CA ILE A 190 7.67 17.08 8.92
C ILE A 190 7.97 16.35 7.61
N GLU A 191 9.22 16.37 7.15
CA GLU A 191 9.62 15.67 5.92
C GLU A 191 9.54 14.15 6.04
N GLU A 192 9.89 13.60 7.20
CA GLU A 192 9.78 12.16 7.47
C GLU A 192 8.31 11.71 7.52
N ASP A 193 7.46 12.45 8.24
CA ASP A 193 6.02 12.21 8.29
C ASP A 193 5.38 12.39 6.91
N LEU A 194 5.77 13.40 6.13
CA LEU A 194 5.31 13.56 4.76
C LEU A 194 5.71 12.36 3.90
N LYS A 195 6.88 11.76 4.12
CA LYS A 195 7.32 10.55 3.44
C LYS A 195 6.48 9.34 3.84
N TYR A 196 6.12 9.20 5.12
CA TYR A 196 5.19 8.15 5.57
C TYR A 196 3.77 8.35 5.04
N ILE A 197 3.25 9.59 5.06
CA ILE A 197 1.94 9.96 4.54
C ILE A 197 1.87 9.74 3.02
N CYS A 198 2.94 10.05 2.27
CA CYS A 198 2.99 9.81 0.83
C CYS A 198 3.18 8.34 0.47
N LYS A 199 3.84 7.54 1.33
CA LYS A 199 3.84 6.07 1.22
C LYS A 199 2.45 5.46 1.48
N GLY A 200 1.62 6.10 2.32
CA GLY A 200 0.23 5.68 2.61
C GLY A 200 -0.84 6.21 1.64
N LYS A 201 -0.55 7.26 0.85
CA LYS A 201 -1.47 7.84 -0.13
C LYS A 201 -1.34 7.17 -1.50
N THR A 202 -1.78 5.92 -1.59
CA THR A 202 -2.18 5.29 -2.85
C THR A 202 -3.65 4.90 -2.79
N THR A 203 -4.53 5.86 -2.55
CA THR A 203 -5.95 5.74 -2.87
C THR A 203 -6.40 7.04 -3.52
N PRO A 204 -7.01 7.02 -4.72
CA PRO A 204 -7.57 8.21 -5.32
C PRO A 204 -8.94 8.43 -4.69
N VAL A 205 -9.06 9.36 -3.75
CA VAL A 205 -10.38 9.81 -3.28
C VAL A 205 -10.73 11.08 -4.04
N SER A 206 -11.56 10.90 -5.07
CA SER A 206 -12.34 11.98 -5.65
C SER A 206 -13.24 12.60 -4.59
N SER A 207 -13.25 13.92 -4.58
CA SER A 207 -14.23 14.83 -3.98
C SER A 207 -15.68 14.32 -4.03
N LEU A 208 -16.43 14.49 -2.93
CA LEU A 208 -17.63 15.36 -2.83
C LEU A 208 -18.28 15.28 -1.42
N VAL A 209 -18.27 16.43 -0.73
CA VAL A 209 -19.36 17.10 0.01
C VAL A 209 -20.24 16.34 1.06
N SER A 210 -20.16 16.88 2.30
CA SER A 210 -21.23 17.19 3.27
C SER A 210 -21.88 16.09 4.15
N GLY A 211 -21.60 16.15 5.47
CA GLY A 211 -22.66 16.22 6.49
C GLY A 211 -22.76 15.12 7.58
N ARG A 212 -22.17 15.40 8.76
CA ARG A 212 -22.54 14.96 10.13
C ARG A 212 -22.13 13.54 10.63
N PRO A 213 -21.72 13.37 11.93
CA PRO A 213 -21.12 12.14 12.41
C PRO A 213 -22.15 11.20 13.06
N THR A 214 -22.08 9.91 12.71
CA THR A 214 -22.70 8.82 13.47
C THR A 214 -21.68 7.71 13.66
N VAL A 215 -21.49 7.36 14.93
CA VAL A 215 -20.64 6.27 15.41
C VAL A 215 -21.22 4.94 14.92
N SER A 216 -20.52 4.27 14.00
CA SER A 216 -20.61 2.83 13.80
C SER A 216 -19.44 2.40 12.93
N ALA A 217 -18.50 1.68 13.54
CA ALA A 217 -17.40 1.03 12.85
C ALA A 217 -17.91 -0.01 11.84
N PRO A 218 -17.43 -0.03 10.60
CA PRO A 218 -17.47 -1.22 9.77
C PRO A 218 -16.13 -1.94 9.84
N ALA A 219 -16.20 -3.25 10.07
CA ALA A 219 -15.10 -4.19 9.96
C ALA A 219 -14.47 -4.12 8.54
N PRO A 220 -13.15 -4.35 8.39
CA PRO A 220 -12.54 -4.42 7.07
C PRO A 220 -12.96 -5.74 6.40
N SER A 221 -13.79 -5.61 5.38
CA SER A 221 -13.99 -6.67 4.38
C SER A 221 -12.75 -6.70 3.49
N LEU A 222 -11.89 -7.70 3.70
CA LEU A 222 -10.78 -7.98 2.80
C LEU A 222 -11.35 -8.62 1.53
N THR A 223 -11.68 -7.76 0.56
CA THR A 223 -11.75 -8.16 -0.84
C THR A 223 -10.39 -8.72 -1.23
N VAL A 224 -10.38 -9.97 -1.67
CA VAL A 224 -9.22 -10.70 -2.20
C VAL A 224 -8.56 -9.86 -3.31
N ALA A 225 -7.48 -9.17 -2.96
CA ALA A 225 -6.59 -8.57 -3.93
C ALA A 225 -5.78 -9.71 -4.57
N SER A 226 -5.94 -9.84 -5.88
CA SER A 226 -5.06 -10.63 -6.75
C SER A 226 -3.59 -10.29 -6.42
N PRO A 227 -2.66 -11.26 -6.47
CA PRO A 227 -1.26 -11.01 -6.12
C PRO A 227 -0.72 -9.84 -6.95
N GLU A 228 -0.48 -8.70 -6.31
CA GLU A 228 0.29 -7.61 -6.90
C GLU A 228 1.70 -8.17 -7.13
N VAL A 229 2.00 -8.53 -8.38
CA VAL A 229 3.35 -8.87 -8.81
C VAL A 229 4.16 -7.58 -8.70
N VAL A 230 4.89 -7.44 -7.60
CA VAL A 230 5.84 -6.34 -7.42
C VAL A 230 7.05 -6.63 -8.30
N TYR A 231 7.24 -5.84 -9.36
CA TYR A 231 8.42 -5.96 -10.21
C TYR A 231 9.60 -5.24 -9.55
N ASP A 232 10.76 -5.90 -9.49
CA ASP A 232 12.02 -5.25 -9.10
C ASP A 232 12.47 -4.33 -10.24
N VAL A 233 12.39 -3.01 -10.00
CA VAL A 233 12.72 -1.96 -10.97
C VAL A 233 13.70 -0.98 -10.34
N ARG A 234 14.92 -0.95 -10.86
CA ARG A 234 15.96 -0.03 -10.39
C ARG A 234 16.76 0.55 -11.55
N VAL A 235 17.33 1.73 -11.33
CA VAL A 235 18.22 2.39 -12.30
C VAL A 235 19.59 2.53 -11.66
N GLU A 236 20.55 1.77 -12.16
CA GLU A 236 21.95 1.77 -11.73
C GLU A 236 22.83 2.04 -12.97
N ASP A 237 23.82 2.92 -12.86
CA ASP A 237 24.79 3.24 -13.92
C ASP A 237 24.18 3.61 -15.29
N GLY A 238 23.04 4.30 -15.29
CA GLY A 238 22.33 4.71 -16.51
C GLY A 238 21.68 3.56 -17.28
N LYS A 239 21.54 2.38 -16.65
CA LYS A 239 20.82 1.21 -17.16
C LYS A 239 19.58 0.95 -16.31
N LEU A 240 18.48 0.59 -16.97
CA LEU A 240 17.25 0.17 -16.31
C LEU A 240 17.31 -1.32 -16.03
N HIS A 241 17.21 -1.72 -14.78
CA HIS A 241 17.03 -3.10 -14.37
C HIS A 241 15.54 -3.34 -14.12
N TYR A 242 14.95 -4.29 -14.85
CA TYR A 242 13.55 -4.67 -14.74
C TYR A 242 13.45 -6.19 -14.83
N GLU A 243 12.87 -6.85 -13.81
CA GLU A 243 12.68 -8.31 -13.78
C GLU A 243 14.01 -9.08 -14.00
N GLY A 244 15.08 -8.62 -13.35
CA GLY A 244 16.42 -9.22 -13.46
C GLY A 244 17.14 -8.98 -14.80
N LYS A 245 16.52 -8.27 -15.75
CA LYS A 245 17.12 -7.94 -17.06
C LYS A 245 17.55 -6.48 -17.07
N SER A 246 18.76 -6.21 -17.56
CA SER A 246 19.27 -4.85 -17.74
C SER A 246 19.00 -4.35 -19.16
N TYR A 247 18.56 -3.11 -19.25
CA TYR A 247 18.21 -2.41 -20.47
C TYR A 247 18.99 -1.10 -20.58
N GLY A 248 19.65 -0.91 -21.72
CA GLY A 248 20.43 0.30 -22.02
C GLY A 248 19.67 1.33 -22.84
N LYS A 249 20.22 2.54 -22.93
CA LYS A 249 19.80 3.56 -23.90
C LYS A 249 19.93 3.02 -25.33
N ASN A 250 18.98 3.39 -26.19
CA ASN A 250 18.82 2.97 -27.57
C ASN A 250 18.54 1.48 -27.80
N GLN A 251 18.11 0.76 -26.77
CA GLN A 251 17.72 -0.64 -26.91
C GLN A 251 16.26 -0.78 -27.36
N HIS A 252 16.00 -1.72 -28.28
CA HIS A 252 14.65 -2.12 -28.68
C HIS A 252 13.99 -2.98 -27.61
N VAL A 253 12.80 -2.57 -27.19
CA VAL A 253 11.99 -3.23 -26.18
C VAL A 253 10.54 -3.27 -26.62
N ILE A 254 9.76 -4.16 -26.04
CA ILE A 254 8.32 -4.20 -26.18
C ILE A 254 7.74 -3.66 -24.87
N VAL A 255 6.91 -2.63 -24.98
CA VAL A 255 6.24 -2.00 -23.85
C VAL A 255 4.78 -2.39 -23.90
N GLU A 256 4.34 -3.10 -22.87
CA GLU A 256 2.96 -3.52 -22.71
C GLU A 256 2.27 -2.61 -21.71
N SER A 257 1.21 -1.93 -22.17
CA SER A 257 0.35 -1.09 -21.35
C SER A 257 -1.02 -1.74 -21.22
N LYS A 258 -1.60 -1.68 -20.02
CA LYS A 258 -2.96 -2.19 -19.77
C LYS A 258 -4.04 -1.51 -20.62
N GLU A 259 -3.78 -0.29 -21.12
CA GLU A 259 -4.73 0.48 -21.92
C GLU A 259 -4.43 0.46 -23.44
N ARG A 260 -3.15 0.41 -23.83
CA ARG A 260 -2.73 0.51 -25.24
C ARG A 260 -2.23 -0.79 -25.87
N GLY A 261 -2.19 -1.88 -25.10
CA GLY A 261 -1.67 -3.16 -25.58
C GLY A 261 -0.13 -3.17 -25.65
N SER A 262 0.40 -4.08 -26.47
CA SER A 262 1.83 -4.35 -26.58
C SER A 262 2.42 -3.67 -27.81
N GLU A 263 3.27 -2.67 -27.60
CA GLU A 263 3.86 -1.85 -28.66
C GLU A 263 5.39 -1.94 -28.65
N ALA A 264 5.99 -1.94 -29.84
CA ALA A 264 7.46 -1.92 -29.97
C ALA A 264 7.99 -0.50 -29.71
N ALA A 265 9.02 -0.36 -28.88
CA ALA A 265 9.60 0.92 -28.54
C ALA A 265 11.14 0.86 -28.44
N VAL A 266 11.79 2.01 -28.49
CA VAL A 266 13.23 2.19 -28.27
C VAL A 266 13.46 3.09 -27.07
N ILE A 267 14.28 2.67 -26.12
CA ILE A 267 14.60 3.48 -24.94
C ILE A 267 15.43 4.69 -25.37
N SER A 268 14.89 5.90 -25.26
CA SER A 268 15.58 7.13 -25.66
C SER A 268 16.36 7.78 -24.52
N SER A 269 15.86 7.70 -23.30
CA SER A 269 16.50 8.28 -22.11
C SER A 269 16.13 7.49 -20.86
N ILE A 270 17.06 7.38 -19.92
CA ILE A 270 16.90 6.71 -18.62
C ILE A 270 17.30 7.72 -17.56
N SER A 271 16.39 8.03 -16.63
CA SER A 271 16.60 8.90 -15.47
C SER A 271 16.32 8.12 -14.18
N HIS A 272 16.65 8.68 -13.02
CA HIS A 272 16.46 8.00 -11.73
C HIS A 272 14.98 7.78 -11.35
N SER A 273 14.05 8.58 -11.89
CA SER A 273 12.62 8.49 -11.56
C SER A 273 11.74 8.07 -12.74
N GLU A 274 12.28 8.11 -13.96
CA GLU A 274 11.53 7.87 -15.19
C GLU A 274 12.40 7.43 -16.37
N ILE A 275 11.75 6.78 -17.33
CA ILE A 275 12.32 6.45 -18.63
C ILE A 275 11.47 7.06 -19.73
N ILE A 276 12.12 7.40 -20.84
CA ILE A 276 11.46 7.87 -22.06
C ILE A 276 11.72 6.85 -23.14
N VAL A 277 10.64 6.27 -23.67
CA VAL A 277 10.69 5.34 -24.80
C VAL A 277 10.05 5.99 -26.03
N LYS A 278 10.60 5.71 -27.22
CA LYS A 278 10.03 6.12 -28.50
C LYS A 278 9.29 4.93 -29.09
N LEU A 279 7.98 5.00 -29.23
CA LEU A 279 7.14 3.96 -29.82
C LEU A 279 7.38 3.90 -31.34
N LEU A 280 7.29 2.71 -31.93
CA LEU A 280 7.42 2.47 -33.37
C LEU A 280 6.10 1.91 -33.90
N PRO A 281 5.61 2.35 -35.08
CA PRO A 281 6.28 3.22 -36.07
C PRO A 281 6.06 4.74 -35.90
N GLU A 282 5.18 5.16 -34.98
CA GLU A 282 4.73 6.56 -34.88
C GLU A 282 5.79 7.53 -34.31
N HIS A 283 6.93 7.02 -33.81
CA HIS A 283 7.98 7.79 -33.12
C HIS A 283 7.49 8.63 -31.93
N ALA A 284 6.29 8.34 -31.41
CA ALA A 284 5.70 9.00 -30.26
C ALA A 284 6.58 8.76 -29.01
N LYS A 285 6.87 9.83 -28.27
CA LYS A 285 7.64 9.75 -27.01
C LYS A 285 6.68 9.41 -25.88
N LEU A 286 6.87 8.25 -25.28
CA LEU A 286 6.15 7.80 -24.10
C LEU A 286 7.03 7.93 -22.86
N ARG A 287 6.54 8.68 -21.87
CA ARG A 287 7.18 8.87 -20.57
C ARG A 287 6.60 7.86 -19.58
N ILE A 288 7.46 7.04 -18.99
CA ILE A 288 7.07 5.98 -18.05
C ILE A 288 7.83 6.20 -16.75
N TYR A 289 7.13 6.40 -15.65
CA TYR A 289 7.72 6.49 -14.32
C TYR A 289 8.11 5.10 -13.80
N LEU A 290 9.20 5.00 -13.02
CA LEU A 290 9.62 3.73 -12.41
C LEU A 290 8.51 3.13 -11.54
N SER A 291 7.73 3.98 -10.85
CA SER A 291 6.57 3.57 -10.05
C SER A 291 5.47 2.90 -10.87
N HIS A 292 5.42 3.15 -12.18
CA HIS A 292 4.46 2.50 -13.07
C HIS A 292 4.95 1.12 -13.50
N LEU A 293 6.27 0.94 -13.61
CA LEU A 293 6.90 -0.35 -13.90
C LEU A 293 6.85 -1.28 -12.68
N SER A 294 7.15 -0.77 -11.48
CA SER A 294 7.11 -1.58 -10.25
C SER A 294 5.72 -2.07 -9.88
N ARG A 295 4.68 -1.27 -10.19
CA ARG A 295 3.26 -1.62 -10.02
C ARG A 295 2.65 -2.39 -11.20
N GLY A 296 3.45 -2.76 -12.20
CA GLY A 296 2.97 -3.53 -13.36
C GLY A 296 1.98 -2.80 -14.28
N ARG A 297 1.88 -1.46 -14.20
CA ARG A 297 1.05 -0.67 -15.13
C ARG A 297 1.64 -0.63 -16.54
N TYR A 298 2.96 -0.69 -16.61
CA TYR A 298 3.71 -0.91 -17.83
C TYR A 298 4.65 -2.09 -17.60
N ILE A 299 4.77 -2.97 -18.58
CA ILE A 299 5.69 -4.10 -18.56
C ILE A 299 6.67 -3.95 -19.71
N ILE A 300 7.97 -4.13 -19.44
CA ILE A 300 9.02 -4.04 -20.45
C ILE A 300 9.58 -5.43 -20.72
N ARG A 301 9.51 -5.86 -21.97
CA ARG A 301 10.11 -7.12 -22.44
C ARG A 301 11.19 -6.83 -23.48
N LYS A 302 12.23 -7.65 -23.49
CA LYS A 302 13.25 -7.58 -24.55
C LYS A 302 12.58 -8.03 -25.86
N LYS A 303 12.68 -7.19 -26.90
CA LYS A 303 12.36 -7.62 -28.26
C LYS A 303 13.49 -8.57 -28.68
N ASN A 304 13.27 -9.88 -28.55
CA ASN A 304 14.18 -10.84 -29.16
C ASN A 304 14.03 -10.66 -30.68
N SER A 305 15.16 -10.35 -31.31
CA SER A 305 15.27 -10.34 -32.76
C SER A 305 15.37 -11.75 -33.30
#